data_AF-A0A9D8B112-F1
#
_entry.id   AF-A0A9D8B112-F1
#
_cell.length_a   1.000
_cell.length_b   1.000
_cell.length_c   1.000
_cell.angle_alpha   90.00
_cell.angle_beta   90.00
_cell.angle_gamma   90.00
#
_symmetry.space_group_name_H-M   'P 1'
#
loop_
_entity.id
_entity.type
_entity.pdbx_description
1 polymer ?
#
loop_
_entity_poly.entity_id
_entity_poly.type
_entity_poly.pdbx_seq_one_letter_code
_entity_poly.pdbx_strand_id
1 'polypeptide(L)'
;MSYLRDTNYQYPPKVRRVITILWALLLALNLIEYVLAWARAIYAWLSLPLQLPLIEFLQPPHNALAHLLTAHLGLLVALILARALAFLTPRVYIQTNGLLMTTALGRRLIPYRALRGVRSTELPNGRYVVWVDATTALPLQNFLAALIFGRWFWRGFLLTSDLAEFDGVIATIAARLKQTYGEENFAARFAETEPTWQLQMLNAPVATIRAIVAEETLPITQREALWHAISFSGALVLPMIVSAIIHWQIPWGALIVPLLAIAEAPLAAFYLTAVPVNSARRIEFGDALRVYPLTQLPRWLIALALTWLIVAGVPFSALVFIVILAIAPGVFLVAHLTAEWFEIKFPESLLGALVTVIYQVLVYELFLVLLPR
;
A
#
# COMPACT_ATOMS: atom_id res chain seq x y z
N MET A 1 16.97 42.08 7.25
CA MET A 1 15.99 40.98 7.40
C MET A 1 15.23 40.87 6.09
N SER A 2 15.67 39.98 5.19
CA SER A 2 14.94 39.76 3.93
C SER A 2 13.68 38.95 4.21
N TYR A 3 12.56 39.41 3.67
CA TYR A 3 11.35 38.63 3.54
C TYR A 3 11.68 37.44 2.61
N LEU A 4 12.11 36.31 3.18
CA LEU A 4 11.96 35.03 2.50
C LEU A 4 10.47 34.88 2.29
N ARG A 5 10.03 35.14 1.05
CA ARG A 5 8.69 34.79 0.60
C ARG A 5 8.58 33.30 0.89
N ASP A 6 7.76 32.92 1.87
CA ASP A 6 7.46 31.53 2.15
C ASP A 6 6.79 30.96 0.90
N THR A 7 7.60 30.49 -0.05
CA THR A 7 7.12 29.81 -1.24
C THR A 7 6.53 28.50 -0.76
N ASN A 8 5.21 28.42 -0.93
CA ASN A 8 4.41 27.35 -0.38
C ASN A 8 4.15 26.34 -1.49
N TYR A 9 4.91 25.26 -1.48
CA TYR A 9 4.82 24.21 -2.49
C TYR A 9 3.71 23.24 -2.07
N GLN A 10 2.63 23.20 -2.86
CA GLN A 10 1.43 22.42 -2.55
C GLN A 10 1.00 21.54 -3.71
N TYR A 11 0.47 20.37 -3.37
CA TYR A 11 -0.22 19.49 -4.32
C TYR A 11 -1.53 20.11 -4.84
N PRO A 12 -2.05 19.64 -5.98
CA PRO A 12 -3.26 20.18 -6.58
C PRO A 12 -4.44 20.05 -5.61
N PRO A 13 -5.35 21.04 -5.58
CA PRO A 13 -6.42 21.08 -4.59
C PRO A 13 -7.33 19.85 -4.66
N LYS A 14 -7.51 19.26 -5.85
CA LYS A 14 -8.28 18.02 -6.05
C LYS A 14 -7.67 16.84 -5.28
N VAL A 15 -6.37 16.59 -5.46
CA VAL A 15 -5.65 15.50 -4.78
C VAL A 15 -5.68 15.69 -3.27
N ARG A 16 -5.38 16.91 -2.81
CA ARG A 16 -5.43 17.25 -1.38
C ARG A 16 -6.83 17.04 -0.80
N ARG A 17 -7.88 17.42 -1.52
CA ARG A 17 -9.28 17.25 -1.08
C ARG A 17 -9.63 15.77 -0.95
N VAL A 18 -9.25 14.93 -1.92
CA VAL A 18 -9.47 13.48 -1.85
C VAL A 18 -8.79 12.89 -0.63
N ILE A 19 -7.49 13.13 -0.44
CA ILE A 19 -6.75 12.63 0.73
C ILE A 19 -7.34 13.16 2.03
N THR A 20 -7.78 14.43 2.06
CA THR A 20 -8.42 15.04 3.23
C THR A 20 -9.73 14.36 3.59
N ILE A 21 -10.58 14.11 2.60
CA ILE A 21 -11.84 13.39 2.80
C ILE A 21 -11.56 11.97 3.31
N LEU A 22 -10.58 11.26 2.74
CA LEU A 22 -10.26 9.89 3.16
C LEU A 22 -9.85 9.80 4.63
N TRP A 23 -8.92 10.64 5.09
CA TRP A 23 -8.52 10.58 6.51
C TRP A 23 -9.58 11.15 7.44
N ALA A 24 -10.34 12.18 7.02
CA ALA A 24 -11.42 12.73 7.84
C ALA A 24 -12.56 11.72 8.03
N LEU A 25 -12.93 11.01 6.96
CA LEU A 25 -13.94 9.95 7.00
C LEU A 25 -13.51 8.80 7.92
N LEU A 26 -12.23 8.38 7.84
CA LEU A 26 -11.68 7.36 8.73
C LEU A 26 -11.84 7.72 10.20
N LEU A 27 -11.46 8.95 10.56
CA LEU A 27 -11.55 9.43 11.94
C LEU A 27 -12.99 9.62 12.39
N ALA A 28 -13.87 10.12 11.52
CA ALA A 28 -15.28 10.30 11.84
C ALA A 28 -15.95 8.95 12.12
N LEU A 29 -15.76 7.95 11.26
CA LEU A 29 -16.30 6.60 11.45
C LEU A 29 -15.77 5.95 12.75
N ASN A 30 -14.46 6.05 13.01
CA ASN A 30 -13.87 5.53 14.24
C ASN A 30 -14.38 6.25 15.49
N LEU A 31 -14.58 7.56 15.42
CA LEU A 31 -15.11 8.33 16.54
C LEU A 31 -16.56 7.95 16.83
N ILE A 32 -17.38 7.75 15.79
CA ILE A 32 -18.75 7.26 15.94
C ILE A 32 -18.75 5.89 16.60
N GLU A 33 -17.98 4.93 16.10
CA GLU A 33 -17.86 3.59 16.69
C GLU A 33 -17.35 3.65 18.14
N TYR A 34 -16.40 4.52 18.44
CA TYR A 34 -15.89 4.72 19.80
C TYR A 34 -16.96 5.24 20.75
N VAL A 35 -17.76 6.23 20.32
CA VAL A 35 -18.89 6.76 21.10
C VAL A 35 -19.96 5.69 21.29
N LEU A 36 -20.27 4.91 20.26
CA LEU A 36 -21.22 3.79 20.34
C LEU A 36 -20.72 2.70 21.31
N ALA A 37 -19.42 2.37 21.28
CA ALA A 37 -18.82 1.41 22.20
C ALA A 37 -18.96 1.86 23.66
N TRP A 38 -18.73 3.15 23.95
CA TRP A 38 -18.97 3.72 25.27
C TRP A 38 -20.45 3.68 25.67
N ALA A 39 -21.36 4.05 24.77
CA ALA A 39 -22.80 3.99 25.03
C ALA A 39 -23.24 2.55 25.37
N ARG A 40 -22.77 1.56 24.61
CA ARG A 40 -23.00 0.13 24.85
C ARG A 40 -22.42 -0.35 26.19
N ALA A 41 -21.21 0.08 26.54
CA ALA A 41 -20.58 -0.29 27.81
C ALA A 41 -21.32 0.32 29.02
N ILE A 42 -21.70 1.59 28.94
CA ILE A 42 -22.51 2.26 29.97
C ILE A 42 -23.87 1.57 30.11
N TYR A 43 -24.52 1.26 28.99
CA TYR A 43 -25.80 0.53 28.99
C TYR A 43 -25.67 -0.84 29.68
N ALA A 44 -24.62 -1.60 29.36
CA ALA A 44 -24.33 -2.88 29.99
C ALA A 44 -24.09 -2.75 31.51
N TRP A 45 -23.35 -1.73 31.95
CA TRP A 45 -23.08 -1.50 33.37
C TRP A 45 -24.31 -1.05 34.16
N LEU A 46 -25.16 -0.21 33.57
CA LEU A 46 -26.39 0.25 34.21
C LEU A 46 -27.42 -0.86 34.38
N SER A 47 -27.25 -2.01 33.71
CA SER A 47 -28.14 -3.17 33.82
C SER A 47 -29.62 -2.81 33.61
N LEU A 48 -29.89 -1.77 32.83
CA LEU A 48 -31.25 -1.29 32.56
C LEU A 48 -31.92 -2.27 31.59
N PRO A 49 -32.99 -2.97 31.98
CA PRO A 49 -33.68 -3.91 31.10
C PRO A 49 -34.63 -3.15 30.15
N LEU A 50 -34.11 -2.15 29.43
CA LEU A 50 -34.87 -1.45 28.40
C LEU A 50 -34.76 -2.26 27.10
N GLN A 51 -35.66 -3.22 26.93
CA GLN A 51 -35.89 -3.88 25.65
C GLN A 51 -36.51 -2.86 24.67
N LEU A 52 -35.68 -1.99 24.11
CA LEU A 52 -36.08 -1.04 23.08
C LEU A 52 -35.93 -1.72 21.71
N PRO A 53 -37.03 -2.07 21.03
CA PRO A 53 -37.00 -2.82 19.77
C PRO A 53 -36.35 -2.04 18.61
N LEU A 54 -36.20 -0.72 18.73
CA LEU A 54 -35.57 0.13 17.72
C LEU A 54 -34.05 0.25 17.85
N ILE A 55 -33.42 -0.38 18.85
CA ILE A 55 -31.98 -0.20 19.10
C ILE A 55 -31.23 -1.53 19.23
N GLU A 56 -31.35 -2.40 18.23
CA GLU A 56 -30.43 -3.55 18.08
C GLU A 56 -28.95 -3.11 18.06
N PHE A 57 -28.67 -1.87 17.62
CA PHE A 57 -27.33 -1.28 17.62
C PHE A 57 -26.71 -1.07 19.02
N LEU A 58 -27.51 -1.05 20.10
CA LEU A 58 -27.05 -0.87 21.48
C LEU A 58 -27.12 -2.15 22.32
N GLN A 59 -27.22 -3.32 21.68
CA GLN A 59 -27.14 -4.57 22.42
C GLN A 59 -25.86 -4.60 23.29
N PRO A 60 -26.00 -4.90 24.59
CA PRO A 60 -24.87 -4.82 25.51
C PRO A 60 -23.86 -5.89 25.15
N PRO A 61 -22.57 -5.55 25.01
CA PRO A 61 -21.53 -6.53 24.73
C PRO A 61 -21.42 -7.50 25.89
N HIS A 62 -21.13 -8.77 25.60
CA HIS A 62 -20.92 -9.79 26.63
C HIS A 62 -19.79 -9.41 27.60
N ASN A 63 -18.79 -8.66 27.13
CA ASN A 63 -17.73 -8.08 27.95
C ASN A 63 -17.48 -6.61 27.56
N ALA A 64 -18.00 -5.69 28.36
CA ALA A 64 -17.87 -4.25 28.15
C ALA A 64 -16.41 -3.76 28.13
N LEU A 65 -15.54 -4.32 28.97
CA LEU A 65 -14.13 -3.91 29.03
C LEU A 65 -13.37 -4.31 27.77
N ALA A 66 -13.58 -5.54 27.29
CA ALA A 66 -12.97 -6.01 26.04
C ALA A 66 -13.44 -5.15 24.85
N HIS A 67 -14.74 -4.83 24.80
CA HIS A 67 -15.29 -3.99 23.74
C HIS A 67 -14.70 -2.57 23.75
N LEU A 68 -14.57 -1.96 24.93
CA LEU A 68 -13.93 -0.64 25.07
C LEU A 68 -12.45 -0.69 24.68
N LEU A 69 -11.70 -1.73 25.09
CA LEU A 69 -10.30 -1.88 24.70
C LEU A 69 -10.16 -1.94 23.17
N THR A 70 -10.99 -2.73 22.51
CA THR A 70 -11.06 -2.79 21.04
C THR A 70 -11.33 -1.42 20.43
N ALA A 71 -12.26 -0.64 20.97
CA ALA A 71 -12.56 0.69 20.48
C ALA A 71 -11.36 1.66 20.65
N HIS A 72 -10.63 1.59 21.76
CA HIS A 72 -9.41 2.41 21.96
C HIS A 72 -8.29 2.03 21.00
N LEU A 73 -8.08 0.74 20.78
CA LEU A 73 -7.08 0.24 19.82
C LEU A 73 -7.46 0.63 18.39
N GLY A 74 -8.73 0.48 18.01
CA GLY A 74 -9.25 0.92 16.71
C GLY A 74 -9.00 2.41 16.47
N LEU A 75 -9.37 3.27 17.43
CA LEU A 75 -9.14 4.70 17.35
C LEU A 75 -7.65 5.06 17.27
N LEU A 76 -6.79 4.38 18.03
CA LEU A 76 -5.34 4.59 17.97
C LEU A 76 -4.77 4.23 16.59
N VAL A 77 -5.18 3.10 16.01
CA VAL A 77 -4.78 2.69 14.66
C VAL A 77 -5.31 3.68 13.63
N ALA A 78 -6.56 4.13 13.75
CA ALA A 78 -7.15 5.13 12.87
C ALA A 78 -6.39 6.45 12.89
N LEU A 79 -5.95 6.92 14.06
CA LEU A 79 -5.11 8.12 14.19
C LEU A 79 -3.75 7.96 13.52
N ILE A 80 -3.11 6.80 13.67
CA ILE A 80 -1.83 6.49 13.00
C ILE A 80 -2.00 6.50 11.48
N LEU A 81 -3.04 5.83 10.97
CA LEU A 81 -3.35 5.77 9.53
C LEU A 81 -3.76 7.14 8.97
N ALA A 82 -4.61 7.89 9.67
CA ALA A 82 -5.00 9.23 9.26
C ALA A 82 -3.78 10.15 9.17
N ARG A 83 -2.86 10.04 10.14
CA ARG A 83 -1.57 10.75 10.09
C ARG A 83 -0.75 10.34 8.87
N ALA A 84 -0.62 9.04 8.58
CA ALA A 84 0.09 8.55 7.40
C ALA A 84 -0.49 9.11 6.10
N LEU A 85 -1.81 9.04 5.94
CA LEU A 85 -2.53 9.57 4.79
C LEU A 85 -2.34 11.07 4.64
N ALA A 86 -2.40 11.84 5.73
CA ALA A 86 -2.17 13.29 5.68
C ALA A 86 -0.74 13.63 5.20
N PHE A 87 0.23 12.75 5.45
CA PHE A 87 1.60 12.87 4.94
C PHE A 87 1.77 12.41 3.49
N LEU A 88 0.76 11.90 2.78
CA LEU A 88 0.86 11.64 1.33
C LEU A 88 0.88 12.93 0.51
N THR A 89 0.26 14.00 1.01
CA THR A 89 0.20 15.30 0.32
C THR A 89 0.67 16.44 1.23
N PRO A 90 1.95 16.41 1.68
CA PRO A 90 2.46 17.47 2.54
C PRO A 90 2.59 18.77 1.75
N ARG A 91 2.44 19.90 2.44
CA ARG A 91 2.94 21.18 1.96
C ARG A 91 4.39 21.27 2.33
N VAL A 92 5.24 21.62 1.37
CA VAL A 92 6.67 21.76 1.58
C VAL A 92 6.99 23.25 1.64
N TYR A 93 7.74 23.66 2.65
CA TYR A 93 8.31 25.00 2.73
C TYR A 93 9.83 24.87 2.78
N ILE A 94 10.49 25.71 2.00
CA ILE A 94 11.94 25.81 1.97
C ILE A 94 12.36 26.78 3.07
N GLN A 95 13.13 26.30 4.05
CA GLN A 95 13.68 27.11 5.13
C GLN A 95 15.20 27.07 5.09
N THR A 96 15.86 28.06 5.69
CA THR A 96 17.33 28.15 5.72
C THR A 96 18.01 26.89 6.27
N ASN A 97 17.37 26.22 7.23
CA ASN A 97 17.92 25.06 7.94
C ASN A 97 17.43 23.71 7.40
N GLY A 98 16.46 23.69 6.48
CA GLY A 98 15.89 22.45 5.97
C GLY A 98 14.55 22.62 5.25
N LEU A 99 13.92 21.49 4.96
CA LEU A 99 12.58 21.42 4.38
C LEU A 99 11.56 21.23 5.49
N LEU A 100 10.64 22.17 5.65
CA LEU A 100 9.52 22.03 6.57
C LEU A 100 8.35 21.39 5.82
N MET A 101 8.03 20.16 6.19
CA MET A 101 6.83 19.47 5.72
C MET A 101 5.69 19.69 6.69
N THR A 102 4.58 20.22 6.18
CA THR A 102 3.38 20.43 7.00
C THR A 102 2.20 19.68 6.41
N THR A 103 1.41 19.09 7.28
CA THR A 103 0.15 18.42 6.96
C THR A 103 -0.93 18.96 7.90
N ALA A 104 -2.18 18.53 7.70
CA ALA A 104 -3.26 18.85 8.61
C ALA A 104 -3.03 18.29 10.04
N LEU A 105 -2.23 17.22 10.16
CA LEU A 105 -2.04 16.46 11.40
C LEU A 105 -0.62 16.56 11.97
N GLY A 106 0.22 17.48 11.45
CA GLY A 106 1.54 17.71 12.02
C GLY A 106 2.48 18.53 11.15
N ARG A 107 3.61 18.89 11.74
CA ARG A 107 4.73 19.55 11.06
C ARG A 107 6.00 18.76 11.34
N ARG A 108 6.89 18.69 10.35
CA ARG A 108 8.19 18.06 10.51
C ARG A 108 9.25 18.80 9.69
N LEU A 109 10.31 19.22 10.38
CA LEU A 109 11.49 19.77 9.73
C LEU A 109 12.45 18.64 9.37
N ILE A 110 12.84 18.58 8.10
CA ILE A 110 13.89 17.70 7.61
C ILE A 110 15.11 18.57 7.37
N PRO A 111 16.12 18.52 8.25
CA PRO A 111 17.27 19.41 8.13
C PRO A 111 18.10 19.00 6.91
N TYR A 112 18.73 19.96 6.24
CA TYR A 112 19.49 19.67 5.02
C TYR A 112 20.63 18.67 5.22
N ARG A 113 21.26 18.68 6.40
CA ARG A 113 22.29 17.70 6.82
C ARG A 113 21.78 16.25 6.85
N ALA A 114 20.47 16.05 6.90
CA ALA A 114 19.88 14.72 6.90
C ALA A 114 19.74 14.16 5.48
N LEU A 115 19.75 14.99 4.44
CA LEU A 115 19.58 14.57 3.06
C LEU A 115 20.80 13.81 2.57
N ARG A 116 20.59 12.65 1.96
CA ARG A 116 21.65 11.74 1.50
C ARG A 116 21.72 11.60 -0.02
N GLY A 117 20.58 11.71 -0.70
CA GLY A 117 20.50 11.53 -2.15
C GLY A 117 19.09 11.78 -2.67
N VAL A 118 18.99 11.81 -3.99
CA VAL A 118 17.73 12.00 -4.73
C VAL A 118 17.68 10.97 -5.83
N ARG A 119 16.51 10.34 -5.99
CA ARG A 119 16.25 9.38 -7.04
C ARG A 119 14.99 9.78 -7.75
N SER A 120 15.07 10.01 -9.06
CA SER A 120 13.92 10.29 -9.90
C SER A 120 13.53 9.03 -10.67
N THR A 121 12.24 8.88 -10.83
CA THR A 121 11.60 7.85 -11.64
C THR A 121 10.57 8.52 -12.54
N GLU A 122 10.71 8.35 -13.84
CA GLU A 122 9.71 8.79 -14.82
C GLU A 122 8.57 7.77 -14.92
N LEU A 123 7.34 8.26 -14.97
CA LEU A 123 6.15 7.47 -15.19
C LEU A 123 5.79 7.48 -16.68
N PRO A 124 5.06 6.46 -17.18
CA PRO A 124 4.68 6.36 -18.60
C PRO A 124 3.89 7.55 -19.16
N ASN A 125 3.36 8.42 -18.32
CA ASN A 125 2.59 9.61 -18.67
C ASN A 125 3.42 10.91 -18.59
N GLY A 126 4.76 10.83 -18.55
CA GLY A 126 5.66 11.97 -18.45
C GLY A 126 5.64 12.67 -17.08
N ARG A 127 5.10 12.01 -16.05
CA ARG A 127 5.15 12.50 -14.66
C ARG A 127 6.36 11.95 -13.94
N TYR A 128 6.84 12.66 -12.94
CA TYR A 128 8.01 12.23 -12.17
C TYR A 128 7.63 11.91 -10.73
N VAL A 129 8.18 10.82 -10.22
CA VAL A 129 8.18 10.48 -8.80
C VAL A 129 9.61 10.55 -8.32
N VAL A 130 9.87 11.40 -7.32
CA VAL A 130 11.19 11.61 -6.75
C VAL A 130 11.21 11.13 -5.30
N TRP A 131 12.09 10.17 -5.03
CA TRP A 131 12.44 9.75 -3.68
C TRP A 131 13.63 10.56 -3.18
N VAL A 132 13.47 11.23 -2.04
CA VAL A 132 14.56 11.94 -1.37
C VAL A 132 15.00 11.14 -0.15
N ASP A 133 16.21 10.58 -0.22
CA ASP A 133 16.80 9.78 0.84
C ASP A 133 17.27 10.69 1.98
N ALA A 134 16.89 10.37 3.21
CA ALA A 134 17.21 11.15 4.39
C ALA A 134 17.45 10.27 5.63
N THR A 135 18.41 10.64 6.49
CA THR A 135 18.67 9.94 7.76
C THR A 135 17.47 9.96 8.70
N THR A 136 16.80 11.10 8.77
CA THR A 136 15.58 11.32 9.54
C THR A 136 14.37 11.08 8.66
N ALA A 137 13.89 9.85 8.66
CA ALA A 137 12.70 9.44 7.94
C ALA A 137 11.40 9.99 8.54
N LEU A 138 10.40 10.18 7.69
CA LEU A 138 8.99 10.17 8.12
C LEU A 138 8.58 8.71 8.36
N PRO A 139 8.37 8.27 9.62
CA PRO A 139 8.29 6.85 9.97
C PRO A 139 7.18 6.11 9.23
N LEU A 140 6.07 6.79 8.91
CA LEU A 140 4.95 6.22 8.15
C LEU A 140 5.10 6.34 6.62
N GLN A 141 5.92 7.26 6.11
CA GLN A 141 6.23 7.32 4.68
C GLN A 141 7.26 6.26 4.27
N ASN A 142 8.12 5.80 5.18
CA ASN A 142 9.01 4.67 4.89
C ASN A 142 8.26 3.41 4.51
N PHE A 143 7.10 3.17 5.11
CA PHE A 143 6.24 2.04 4.75
C PHE A 143 5.74 2.17 3.30
N LEU A 144 5.32 3.37 2.91
CA LEU A 144 4.91 3.66 1.54
C LEU A 144 6.10 3.57 0.57
N ALA A 145 7.29 4.00 0.99
CA ALA A 145 8.52 3.85 0.22
C ALA A 145 8.88 2.38 0.00
N ALA A 146 8.70 1.57 1.04
CA ALA A 146 8.89 0.14 0.96
C ALA A 146 7.93 -0.50 -0.05
N LEU A 147 6.66 -0.08 -0.02
CA LEU A 147 5.62 -0.60 -0.91
C LEU A 147 5.82 -0.15 -2.37
N ILE A 148 6.17 1.12 -2.58
CA ILE A 148 6.21 1.74 -3.92
C ILE A 148 7.55 1.48 -4.62
N PHE A 149 8.67 1.53 -3.89
CA PHE A 149 10.00 1.32 -4.46
C PHE A 149 10.58 -0.08 -4.15
N GLY A 150 9.84 -0.93 -3.43
CA GLY A 150 10.30 -2.28 -3.06
C GLY A 150 11.46 -2.29 -2.07
N ARG A 151 11.69 -1.20 -1.32
CA ARG A 151 12.88 -1.02 -0.48
C ARG A 151 12.54 -0.62 0.95
N TRP A 152 12.38 -1.61 1.82
CA TRP A 152 11.97 -1.44 3.22
C TRP A 152 12.93 -0.63 4.10
N PHE A 153 14.22 -0.64 3.76
CA PHE A 153 15.25 0.06 4.55
C PHE A 153 15.49 1.51 4.11
N TRP A 154 14.76 1.97 3.09
CA TRP A 154 14.87 3.34 2.64
C TRP A 154 14.19 4.28 3.62
N ARG A 155 14.91 5.35 3.94
CA ARG A 155 14.49 6.39 4.85
C ARG A 155 14.41 7.67 4.07
N GLY A 156 13.30 8.38 4.14
CA GLY A 156 13.13 9.53 3.27
C GLY A 156 11.70 9.97 3.13
N PHE A 157 11.43 10.60 2.00
CA PHE A 157 10.11 11.08 1.62
C PHE A 157 9.94 11.10 0.10
N LEU A 158 8.68 11.01 -0.32
CA LEU A 158 8.27 10.99 -1.71
C LEU A 158 7.75 12.37 -2.12
N LEU A 159 8.23 12.86 -3.26
CA LEU A 159 7.71 14.03 -3.96
C LEU A 159 7.24 13.59 -5.35
N THR A 160 6.13 14.15 -5.83
CA THR A 160 5.67 13.92 -7.21
C THR A 160 5.67 15.21 -8.00
N SER A 161 5.78 15.13 -9.32
CA SER A 161 5.69 16.26 -10.24
C SER A 161 4.37 17.04 -10.15
N ASP A 162 3.32 16.46 -9.55
CA ASP A 162 2.06 17.18 -9.27
C ASP A 162 2.22 18.30 -8.22
N LEU A 163 3.35 18.36 -7.50
CA LEU A 163 3.65 19.45 -6.58
C LEU A 163 3.83 20.78 -7.36
N ALA A 164 3.14 21.85 -6.94
CA ALA A 164 3.37 23.17 -7.53
C ALA A 164 4.85 23.56 -7.40
N GLU A 165 5.44 24.10 -8.48
CA GLU A 165 6.87 24.46 -8.56
C GLU A 165 7.81 23.30 -8.15
N PHE A 166 7.45 22.07 -8.51
CA PHE A 166 8.24 20.86 -8.27
C PHE A 166 9.72 21.03 -8.62
N ASP A 167 10.01 21.57 -9.81
CA ASP A 167 11.38 21.78 -10.28
C ASP A 167 12.17 22.71 -9.36
N GLY A 168 11.54 23.73 -8.78
CA GLY A 168 12.18 24.63 -7.82
C GLY A 168 12.56 23.94 -6.51
N VAL A 169 11.69 23.06 -6.01
CA VAL A 169 11.98 22.25 -4.81
C VAL A 169 13.12 21.27 -5.08
N ILE A 170 13.08 20.55 -6.19
CA ILE A 170 14.12 19.59 -6.56
C ILE A 170 15.45 20.30 -6.82
N ALA A 171 15.45 21.43 -7.53
CA ALA A 171 16.66 22.22 -7.77
C ALA A 171 17.30 22.70 -6.45
N THR A 172 16.48 23.13 -5.48
CA THR A 172 16.97 23.52 -4.15
C THR A 172 17.61 22.35 -3.40
N ILE A 173 16.97 21.18 -3.44
CA ILE A 173 17.51 19.96 -2.83
C ILE A 173 18.82 19.55 -3.50
N ALA A 174 18.86 19.54 -4.83
CA ALA A 174 20.03 19.20 -5.62
C ALA A 174 21.20 20.14 -5.35
N ALA A 175 20.96 21.46 -5.35
CA ALA A 175 21.97 22.46 -5.03
C ALA A 175 22.55 22.24 -3.62
N ARG A 176 21.71 21.88 -2.65
CA ARG A 176 22.17 21.64 -1.27
C ARG A 176 22.94 20.34 -1.11
N LEU A 177 22.56 19.30 -1.85
CA LEU A 177 23.31 18.04 -1.90
C LEU A 177 24.67 18.24 -2.57
N LYS A 178 24.74 18.98 -3.69
CA LYS A 178 25.99 19.37 -4.34
C LYS A 178 26.91 20.12 -3.38
N GLN A 179 26.37 21.08 -2.62
CA GLN A 179 27.15 21.82 -1.62
C GLN A 179 27.66 20.91 -0.49
N THR A 180 26.91 19.88 -0.11
CA THR A 180 27.27 19.00 1.03
C THR A 180 28.27 17.92 0.65
N TYR A 181 28.17 17.37 -0.56
CA TYR A 181 28.95 16.20 -0.99
C TYR A 181 29.99 16.48 -2.08
N GLY A 182 29.97 17.68 -2.68
CA GLY A 182 30.76 18.00 -3.88
C GLY A 182 30.11 17.44 -5.16
N GLU A 183 30.53 17.94 -6.33
CA GLU A 183 29.93 17.54 -7.61
C GLU A 183 30.21 16.07 -7.98
N GLU A 184 31.41 15.57 -7.69
CA GLU A 184 31.81 14.20 -8.02
C GLU A 184 30.97 13.15 -7.27
N ASN A 185 30.73 13.36 -5.97
CA ASN A 185 29.90 12.44 -5.18
C ASN A 185 28.39 12.67 -5.38
N PHE A 186 28.00 13.83 -5.93
CA PHE A 186 26.60 14.13 -6.21
C PHE A 186 26.06 13.25 -7.33
N ALA A 187 26.82 13.03 -8.41
CA ALA A 187 26.38 12.20 -9.54
C ALA A 187 26.02 10.76 -9.11
N ALA A 188 26.79 10.17 -8.19
CA ALA A 188 26.49 8.83 -7.66
C ALA A 188 25.24 8.80 -6.75
N ARG A 189 24.80 9.96 -6.24
CA ARG A 189 23.69 10.12 -5.29
C ARG A 189 22.43 10.73 -5.93
N PHE A 190 22.58 11.30 -7.12
CA PHE A 190 21.52 11.76 -7.99
C PHE A 190 21.40 10.76 -9.14
N ALA A 191 20.60 9.73 -8.93
CA ALA A 191 20.38 8.69 -9.93
C ALA A 191 18.98 8.85 -10.50
N GLU A 192 18.88 9.19 -11.78
CA GLU A 192 17.73 8.80 -12.58
C GLU A 192 17.72 7.27 -12.57
N THR A 193 16.82 6.72 -11.78
CA THR A 193 16.70 5.27 -11.65
C THR A 193 15.59 4.88 -12.60
N GLU A 194 15.83 3.87 -13.44
CA GLU A 194 14.78 3.28 -14.28
C GLU A 194 13.53 3.03 -13.44
N PRO A 195 12.34 3.25 -14.01
CA PRO A 195 11.13 3.22 -13.22
C PRO A 195 10.98 1.87 -12.57
N THR A 196 10.89 1.84 -11.24
CA THR A 196 10.71 0.57 -10.52
C THR A 196 9.46 -0.10 -11.06
N TRP A 197 9.54 -1.39 -11.44
CA TRP A 197 8.44 -2.13 -12.05
C TRP A 197 7.13 -2.04 -11.24
N GLN A 198 7.24 -1.87 -9.93
CA GLN A 198 6.13 -1.54 -9.02
C GLN A 198 5.36 -0.29 -9.45
N LEU A 199 6.06 0.83 -9.66
CA LEU A 199 5.46 2.12 -10.04
C LEU A 199 4.85 2.07 -11.43
N GLN A 200 5.50 1.37 -12.36
CA GLN A 200 4.94 1.14 -13.69
C GLN A 200 3.67 0.30 -13.61
N MET A 201 3.69 -0.79 -12.84
CA MET A 201 2.54 -1.68 -12.66
C MET A 201 1.35 -0.97 -12.03
N LEU A 202 1.57 0.02 -11.16
CA LEU A 202 0.50 0.81 -10.55
C LEU A 202 -0.13 1.83 -11.50
N ASN A 203 0.64 2.34 -12.46
CA ASN A 203 0.18 3.40 -13.37
C ASN A 203 -0.32 2.85 -14.72
N ALA A 204 0.35 1.84 -15.28
CA ALA A 204 0.09 1.29 -16.60
C ALA A 204 0.33 -0.24 -16.61
N PRO A 205 -0.47 -1.03 -15.89
CA PRO A 205 -0.19 -2.44 -15.64
C PRO A 205 -0.08 -3.28 -16.91
N VAL A 206 -0.99 -3.09 -17.87
CA VAL A 206 -0.98 -3.84 -19.14
C VAL A 206 0.23 -3.48 -20.01
N ALA A 207 0.56 -2.19 -20.10
CA ALA A 207 1.75 -1.74 -20.85
C ALA A 207 3.04 -2.26 -20.19
N THR A 208 3.07 -2.31 -18.86
CA THR A 208 4.19 -2.85 -18.08
C THR A 208 4.38 -4.34 -18.35
N ILE A 209 3.30 -5.13 -18.36
CA ILE A 209 3.36 -6.56 -18.70
C ILE A 209 3.95 -6.75 -20.10
N ARG A 210 3.47 -5.98 -21.10
CA ARG A 210 4.00 -6.04 -22.47
C ARG A 210 5.49 -5.74 -22.54
N ALA A 211 5.93 -4.69 -21.86
CA ALA A 211 7.34 -4.32 -21.80
C ALA A 211 8.19 -5.45 -21.21
N ILE A 212 7.78 -6.03 -20.07
CA ILE A 212 8.48 -7.13 -19.41
C ILE A 212 8.55 -8.38 -20.31
N VAL A 213 7.47 -8.68 -21.03
CA VAL A 213 7.37 -9.88 -21.89
C VAL A 213 8.22 -9.74 -23.17
N ALA A 214 8.36 -8.51 -23.66
CA ALA A 214 9.13 -8.17 -24.86
C ALA A 214 10.65 -8.17 -24.62
N GLU A 215 11.11 -7.97 -23.39
CA GLU A 215 12.53 -8.03 -23.04
C GLU A 215 13.06 -9.47 -23.11
N GLU A 216 14.23 -9.65 -23.75
CA GLU A 216 14.89 -10.96 -23.87
C GLU A 216 15.46 -11.44 -22.53
N THR A 217 15.96 -10.52 -21.72
CA THR A 217 16.47 -10.79 -20.38
C THR A 217 15.60 -10.08 -19.37
N LEU A 218 15.02 -10.85 -18.44
CA LEU A 218 14.17 -10.25 -17.43
C LEU A 218 14.99 -9.29 -16.54
N PRO A 219 14.56 -8.04 -16.41
CA PRO A 219 15.27 -6.99 -15.66
C PRO A 219 15.12 -7.18 -14.15
N ILE A 220 14.25 -8.10 -13.73
CA ILE A 220 13.91 -8.34 -12.33
C ILE A 220 14.84 -9.40 -11.75
N THR A 221 15.56 -9.03 -10.70
CA THR A 221 16.40 -9.98 -9.96
C THR A 221 15.55 -10.94 -9.12
N GLN A 222 16.05 -12.14 -8.83
CA GLN A 222 15.36 -13.09 -7.93
C GLN A 222 15.08 -12.49 -6.54
N ARG A 223 15.99 -11.64 -6.06
CA ARG A 223 15.82 -10.93 -4.79
C ARG A 223 14.64 -9.97 -4.84
N GLU A 224 14.49 -9.22 -5.92
CA GLU A 224 13.35 -8.32 -6.11
C GLU A 224 12.05 -9.11 -6.22
N ALA A 225 12.02 -10.20 -6.99
CA ALA A 225 10.87 -11.10 -7.08
C ALA A 225 10.41 -11.63 -5.72
N LEU A 226 11.36 -12.08 -4.89
CA LEU A 226 11.06 -12.50 -3.51
C LEU A 226 10.48 -11.36 -2.69
N TRP A 227 11.01 -10.14 -2.85
CA TRP A 227 10.45 -8.97 -2.16
C TRP A 227 9.05 -8.62 -2.63
N HIS A 228 8.77 -8.72 -3.92
CA HIS A 228 7.41 -8.55 -4.45
C HIS A 228 6.47 -9.59 -3.87
N ALA A 229 6.91 -10.85 -3.78
CA ALA A 229 6.15 -11.92 -3.17
C ALA A 229 5.80 -11.61 -1.72
N ILE A 230 6.82 -11.30 -0.91
CA ILE A 230 6.63 -10.89 0.49
C ILE A 230 5.73 -9.66 0.60
N SER A 231 5.86 -8.69 -0.31
CA SER A 231 5.07 -7.45 -0.26
C SER A 231 3.59 -7.68 -0.54
N PHE A 232 3.24 -8.45 -1.59
CA PHE A 232 1.83 -8.73 -1.87
C PHE A 232 1.23 -9.67 -0.81
N SER A 233 1.97 -10.69 -0.36
CA SER A 233 1.49 -11.59 0.70
C SER A 233 1.33 -10.83 2.01
N GLY A 234 2.29 -9.96 2.37
CA GLY A 234 2.20 -9.10 3.54
C GLY A 234 1.03 -8.13 3.48
N ALA A 235 0.70 -7.61 2.29
CA ALA A 235 -0.47 -6.77 2.10
C ALA A 235 -1.78 -7.52 2.35
N LEU A 236 -1.92 -8.76 1.88
CA LEU A 236 -3.11 -9.59 2.11
C LEU A 236 -3.32 -9.92 3.61
N VAL A 237 -2.22 -10.04 4.35
CA VAL A 237 -2.23 -10.37 5.78
C VAL A 237 -2.45 -9.13 6.65
N LEU A 238 -2.07 -7.95 6.18
CA LEU A 238 -2.18 -6.71 6.94
C LEU A 238 -3.60 -6.46 7.52
N PRO A 239 -4.70 -6.62 6.77
CA PRO A 239 -6.06 -6.57 7.32
C PRO A 239 -6.25 -7.52 8.51
N MET A 240 -5.65 -8.72 8.45
CA MET A 240 -5.77 -9.75 9.48
C MET A 240 -4.99 -9.39 10.72
N ILE A 241 -3.74 -8.94 10.57
CA ILE A 241 -2.91 -8.51 11.71
C ILE A 241 -3.58 -7.34 12.41
N VAL A 242 -4.06 -6.36 11.64
CA VAL A 242 -4.75 -5.18 12.20
C VAL A 242 -6.04 -5.59 12.92
N SER A 243 -6.85 -6.45 12.30
CA SER A 243 -8.05 -7.03 12.92
C SER A 243 -7.70 -7.76 14.22
N ALA A 244 -6.69 -8.63 14.21
CA ALA A 244 -6.30 -9.43 15.37
C ALA A 244 -5.72 -8.58 16.51
N ILE A 245 -4.99 -7.50 16.19
CA ILE A 245 -4.53 -6.50 17.17
C ILE A 245 -5.74 -5.77 17.79
N ILE A 246 -6.68 -5.30 16.96
CA ILE A 246 -7.84 -4.53 17.41
C ILE A 246 -8.79 -5.39 18.26
N HIS A 247 -9.07 -6.61 17.83
CA HIS A 247 -10.00 -7.53 18.50
C HIS A 247 -9.36 -8.40 19.58
N TRP A 248 -8.04 -8.29 19.80
CA TRP A 248 -7.27 -9.07 20.77
C TRP A 248 -7.49 -10.59 20.65
N GLN A 249 -7.76 -11.04 19.43
CA GLN A 249 -8.02 -12.44 19.11
C GLN A 249 -7.14 -12.75 17.91
N ILE A 250 -5.92 -13.22 18.18
CA ILE A 250 -5.06 -13.82 17.16
C ILE A 250 -5.37 -15.32 17.19
N PRO A 251 -6.28 -15.83 16.35
CA PRO A 251 -6.32 -17.26 16.13
C PRO A 251 -4.96 -17.64 15.57
N TRP A 252 -4.18 -18.49 16.25
CA TRP A 252 -2.85 -18.88 15.77
C TRP A 252 -2.86 -19.40 14.33
N GLY A 253 -3.99 -19.94 13.86
CA GLY A 253 -4.23 -20.29 12.46
C GLY A 253 -4.15 -19.12 11.47
N ALA A 254 -4.43 -17.88 11.88
CA ALA A 254 -4.27 -16.69 11.04
C ALA A 254 -2.80 -16.45 10.63
N LEU A 255 -1.83 -16.96 11.40
CA LEU A 255 -0.40 -16.88 11.05
C LEU A 255 -0.01 -17.84 9.91
N ILE A 256 -0.85 -18.84 9.57
CA ILE A 256 -0.63 -19.73 8.43
C ILE A 256 -1.02 -19.06 7.11
N VAL A 257 -2.00 -18.15 7.12
CA VAL A 257 -2.44 -17.42 5.92
C VAL A 257 -1.31 -16.68 5.18
N PRO A 258 -0.38 -15.97 5.85
CA PRO A 258 0.81 -15.41 5.19
C PRO A 258 1.65 -16.44 4.45
N LEU A 259 1.86 -17.62 5.06
CA LEU A 259 2.68 -18.67 4.47
C LEU A 259 2.02 -19.26 3.23
N LEU A 260 0.70 -19.41 3.26
CA LEU A 260 -0.08 -19.82 2.10
C LEU A 260 -0.07 -18.73 1.02
N ALA A 261 -0.29 -17.46 1.37
CA ALA A 261 -0.22 -16.37 0.40
C ALA A 261 1.16 -16.27 -0.31
N ILE A 262 2.27 -16.63 0.37
CA ILE A 262 3.59 -16.71 -0.27
C ILE A 262 3.68 -17.90 -1.22
N ALA A 263 3.06 -19.03 -0.89
CA ALA A 263 3.02 -20.23 -1.72
C ALA A 263 2.20 -20.07 -3.02
N GLU A 264 1.40 -19.02 -3.14
CA GLU A 264 0.70 -18.65 -4.38
C GLU A 264 1.67 -18.47 -5.56
N ALA A 265 2.81 -17.79 -5.32
CA ALA A 265 3.77 -17.47 -6.37
C ALA A 265 4.44 -18.71 -7.02
N PRO A 266 5.04 -19.66 -6.27
CA PRO A 266 5.59 -20.87 -6.86
C PRO A 266 4.53 -21.76 -7.51
N LEU A 267 3.31 -21.82 -6.95
CA LEU A 267 2.22 -22.58 -7.55
C LEU A 267 1.80 -22.01 -8.91
N ALA A 268 1.61 -20.69 -8.98
CA ALA A 268 1.28 -20.00 -10.22
C ALA A 268 2.41 -20.12 -11.25
N ALA A 269 3.67 -20.01 -10.82
CA ALA A 269 4.82 -20.20 -11.69
C ALA A 269 4.85 -21.62 -12.29
N PHE A 270 4.64 -22.66 -11.47
CA PHE A 270 4.56 -24.04 -11.95
C PHE A 270 3.43 -24.23 -12.96
N TYR A 271 2.25 -23.67 -12.68
CA TYR A 271 1.13 -23.72 -13.59
C TYR A 271 1.45 -23.05 -14.93
N LEU A 272 2.00 -21.83 -14.90
CA LEU A 272 2.38 -21.08 -16.11
C LEU A 272 3.41 -21.85 -16.94
N THR A 273 4.35 -22.58 -16.32
CA THR A 273 5.28 -23.45 -17.05
C THR A 273 4.66 -24.72 -17.63
N ALA A 274 3.49 -25.14 -17.13
CA ALA A 274 2.79 -26.34 -17.58
C ALA A 274 1.74 -26.06 -18.69
N VAL A 275 1.26 -24.81 -18.81
CA VAL A 275 0.38 -24.35 -19.88
C VAL A 275 0.92 -24.60 -21.32
N PRO A 276 2.22 -24.42 -21.65
CA PRO A 276 2.72 -24.45 -23.02
C PRO A 276 2.83 -25.83 -23.69
N VAL A 277 1.87 -26.74 -23.52
CA VAL A 277 1.91 -28.05 -24.22
C VAL A 277 1.87 -27.86 -25.76
N ASN A 278 1.27 -26.76 -26.25
CA ASN A 278 1.10 -26.47 -27.68
C ASN A 278 1.55 -25.06 -28.13
N SER A 279 2.21 -24.25 -27.29
CA SER A 279 2.60 -22.88 -27.66
C SER A 279 4.04 -22.77 -28.17
N ALA A 280 4.30 -21.77 -29.02
CA ALA A 280 5.60 -21.53 -29.63
C ALA A 280 6.70 -21.13 -28.62
N ARG A 281 6.31 -20.46 -27.52
CA ARG A 281 7.23 -19.99 -26.47
C ARG A 281 7.17 -20.93 -25.27
N ARG A 282 8.33 -21.42 -24.83
CA ARG A 282 8.51 -22.08 -23.53
C ARG A 282 8.98 -21.05 -22.51
N ILE A 283 8.41 -21.11 -21.32
CA ILE A 283 8.78 -20.21 -20.22
C ILE A 283 9.50 -21.03 -19.17
N GLU A 284 10.63 -20.53 -18.68
CA GLU A 284 11.32 -21.13 -17.56
C GLU A 284 10.62 -20.81 -16.25
N PHE A 285 10.64 -21.76 -15.29
CA PHE A 285 10.05 -21.57 -13.97
C PHE A 285 10.60 -20.33 -13.26
N GLY A 286 11.90 -20.06 -13.40
CA GLY A 286 12.56 -18.90 -12.80
C GLY A 286 12.04 -17.57 -13.34
N ASP A 287 11.57 -17.54 -14.58
CA ASP A 287 11.04 -16.33 -15.21
C ASP A 287 9.59 -16.10 -14.80
N ALA A 288 8.79 -17.18 -14.79
CA ALA A 288 7.43 -17.15 -14.26
C ALA A 288 7.40 -16.71 -12.78
N LEU A 289 8.31 -17.24 -11.95
CA LEU A 289 8.43 -16.89 -10.54
C LEU A 289 8.84 -15.43 -10.32
N ARG A 290 9.59 -14.84 -11.26
CA ARG A 290 10.04 -13.44 -11.18
C ARG A 290 8.94 -12.44 -11.52
N VAL A 291 8.15 -12.73 -12.56
CA VAL A 291 7.16 -11.80 -13.10
C VAL A 291 5.79 -11.96 -12.41
N TYR A 292 5.42 -13.16 -12.00
CA TYR A 292 4.10 -13.39 -11.40
C TYR A 292 3.80 -12.49 -10.19
N PRO A 293 4.68 -12.36 -9.17
CA PRO A 293 4.44 -11.50 -8.02
C PRO A 293 4.16 -10.03 -8.37
N LEU A 294 4.74 -9.53 -9.47
CA LEU A 294 4.50 -8.16 -9.95
C LEU A 294 3.06 -7.97 -10.38
N THR A 295 2.47 -8.95 -11.08
CA THR A 295 1.07 -8.86 -11.54
C THR A 295 0.07 -8.81 -10.38
N GLN A 296 0.48 -9.31 -9.22
CA GLN A 296 -0.33 -9.29 -8.01
C GLN A 296 -0.24 -7.97 -7.25
N LEU A 297 0.69 -7.07 -7.61
CA LEU A 297 0.87 -5.81 -6.89
C LEU A 297 -0.42 -4.99 -6.79
N PRO A 298 -1.21 -4.71 -7.83
CA PRO A 298 -2.40 -3.88 -7.67
C PRO A 298 -3.40 -4.36 -6.59
N ARG A 299 -3.35 -5.64 -6.20
CA ARG A 299 -4.14 -6.19 -5.08
C ARG A 299 -3.74 -5.59 -3.73
N TRP A 300 -2.51 -5.11 -3.54
CA TRP A 300 -2.08 -4.46 -2.28
C TRP A 300 -2.87 -3.18 -2.01
N LEU A 301 -3.21 -2.40 -3.04
CA LEU A 301 -4.04 -1.19 -2.88
C LEU A 301 -5.40 -1.55 -2.29
N ILE A 302 -5.96 -2.68 -2.74
CA ILE A 302 -7.26 -3.15 -2.29
C ILE A 302 -7.15 -3.74 -0.88
N ALA A 303 -6.07 -4.46 -0.57
CA ALA A 303 -5.80 -4.92 0.79
C ALA A 303 -5.61 -3.76 1.78
N LEU A 304 -4.99 -2.65 1.37
CA LEU A 304 -4.94 -1.42 2.17
C LEU A 304 -6.31 -0.79 2.34
N ALA A 305 -7.13 -0.73 1.29
CA ALA A 305 -8.50 -0.26 1.38
C ALA A 305 -9.34 -1.14 2.35
N LEU A 306 -9.17 -2.45 2.30
CA LEU A 306 -9.78 -3.40 3.24
C LEU A 306 -9.31 -3.15 4.67
N THR A 307 -8.00 -2.97 4.89
CA THR A 307 -7.45 -2.62 6.21
C THR A 307 -8.09 -1.32 6.72
N TRP A 308 -8.23 -0.31 5.86
CA TRP A 308 -8.88 0.95 6.18
C TRP A 308 -10.34 0.75 6.58
N LEU A 309 -11.10 -0.10 5.88
CA LEU A 309 -12.49 -0.41 6.20
C LEU A 309 -12.63 -1.17 7.52
N ILE A 310 -11.74 -2.13 7.79
CA ILE A 310 -11.70 -2.85 9.09
C ILE A 310 -11.46 -1.86 10.22
N VAL A 311 -10.48 -0.97 10.06
CA VAL A 311 -10.20 0.06 11.06
C VAL A 311 -11.39 1.01 11.19
N ALA A 312 -12.13 1.29 10.12
CA ALA A 312 -13.36 2.08 10.16
C ALA A 312 -14.55 1.37 10.83
N GLY A 313 -14.39 0.13 11.30
CA GLY A 313 -15.44 -0.64 11.97
C GLY A 313 -16.44 -1.32 11.01
N VAL A 314 -16.11 -1.39 9.71
CA VAL A 314 -17.00 -2.05 8.74
C VAL A 314 -17.07 -3.55 9.06
N PRO A 315 -18.27 -4.13 9.18
CA PRO A 315 -18.42 -5.53 9.51
C PRO A 315 -17.81 -6.40 8.42
N PHE A 316 -17.15 -7.47 8.86
CA PHE A 316 -16.39 -8.33 7.98
C PHE A 316 -17.24 -8.97 6.86
N SER A 317 -18.51 -9.28 7.13
CA SER A 317 -19.45 -9.80 6.13
C SER A 317 -19.64 -8.85 4.93
N ALA A 318 -19.62 -7.53 5.15
CA ALA A 318 -19.68 -6.55 4.08
C ALA A 318 -18.36 -6.48 3.28
N LEU A 319 -17.23 -6.84 3.90
CA LEU A 319 -15.92 -6.87 3.25
C LEU A 319 -15.76 -8.06 2.30
N VAL A 320 -16.56 -9.12 2.45
CA VAL A 320 -16.48 -10.32 1.60
C VAL A 320 -16.63 -9.99 0.11
N PHE A 321 -17.62 -9.17 -0.23
CA PHE A 321 -17.81 -8.74 -1.61
C PHE A 321 -16.62 -7.91 -2.14
N ILE A 322 -16.03 -7.09 -1.28
CA ILE A 322 -14.88 -6.25 -1.63
C ILE A 322 -13.64 -7.12 -1.86
N VAL A 323 -13.46 -8.20 -1.09
CA VAL A 323 -12.35 -9.14 -1.30
C VAL A 323 -12.50 -9.89 -2.62
N ILE A 324 -13.72 -10.31 -2.99
CA ILE A 324 -13.97 -10.93 -4.30
C ILE A 324 -13.64 -9.96 -5.43
N LEU A 325 -14.05 -8.69 -5.30
CA LEU A 325 -13.66 -7.64 -6.25
C LEU A 325 -12.13 -7.39 -6.23
N ALA A 326 -11.46 -7.66 -5.11
CA ALA A 326 -10.00 -7.53 -4.98
C ALA A 326 -9.22 -8.60 -5.74
N ILE A 327 -9.82 -9.76 -5.96
CA ILE A 327 -9.23 -10.87 -6.71
C ILE A 327 -9.20 -10.52 -8.22
N ALA A 328 -10.28 -9.91 -8.73
CA ALA A 328 -10.48 -9.69 -10.15
C ALA A 328 -9.32 -8.97 -10.89
N PRO A 329 -8.70 -7.90 -10.37
CA PRO A 329 -7.54 -7.29 -11.00
C PRO A 329 -6.34 -8.23 -11.12
N GLY A 330 -6.07 -9.06 -10.11
CA GLY A 330 -5.00 -10.05 -10.17
C GLY A 330 -5.23 -11.08 -11.27
N VAL A 331 -6.46 -11.57 -11.37
CA VAL A 331 -6.89 -12.51 -12.42
C VAL A 331 -6.73 -11.91 -13.80
N PHE A 332 -7.21 -10.68 -13.98
CA PHE A 332 -7.13 -9.96 -15.24
C PHE A 332 -5.69 -9.75 -15.69
N LEU A 333 -4.79 -9.38 -14.77
CA LEU A 333 -3.37 -9.16 -15.06
C LEU A 333 -2.62 -10.46 -15.33
N VAL A 334 -2.94 -11.55 -14.64
CA VAL A 334 -2.38 -12.87 -14.95
C VAL A 334 -2.86 -13.34 -16.33
N ALA A 335 -4.13 -13.15 -16.65
CA ALA A 335 -4.65 -13.49 -17.98
C ALA A 335 -4.00 -12.65 -19.10
N HIS A 336 -3.65 -11.38 -18.84
CA HIS A 336 -2.87 -10.58 -19.77
C HIS A 336 -1.43 -11.08 -19.88
N LEU A 337 -0.79 -11.43 -18.76
CA LEU A 337 0.54 -12.03 -18.76
C LEU A 337 0.57 -13.32 -19.59
N THR A 338 -0.42 -14.20 -19.41
CA THR A 338 -0.59 -15.43 -20.20
C THR A 338 -0.83 -15.12 -21.68
N ALA A 339 -1.67 -14.14 -22.01
CA ALA A 339 -1.93 -13.74 -23.39
C ALA A 339 -0.66 -13.26 -24.10
N GLU A 340 0.13 -12.42 -23.42
CA GLU A 340 1.36 -11.85 -23.99
C GLU A 340 2.47 -12.90 -24.11
N TRP A 341 2.62 -13.81 -23.14
CA TRP A 341 3.68 -14.82 -23.21
C TRP A 341 3.41 -15.95 -24.21
N PHE A 342 2.16 -16.37 -24.35
CA PHE A 342 1.79 -17.52 -25.18
C PHE A 342 1.06 -17.14 -26.47
N GLU A 343 0.90 -15.84 -26.74
CA GLU A 343 0.15 -15.30 -27.88
C GLU A 343 -1.30 -15.82 -27.95
N ILE A 344 -1.89 -16.12 -26.78
CA ILE A 344 -3.26 -16.61 -26.65
C ILE A 344 -4.21 -15.41 -26.66
N LYS A 345 -5.26 -15.47 -27.48
CA LYS A 345 -6.26 -14.40 -27.53
C LYS A 345 -7.09 -14.35 -26.24
N PHE A 346 -7.42 -13.15 -25.78
CA PHE A 346 -8.46 -12.98 -24.77
C PHE A 346 -9.82 -13.34 -25.39
N PRO A 347 -10.70 -14.13 -24.74
CA PRO A 347 -10.71 -14.49 -23.31
C PRO A 347 -10.07 -15.85 -22.97
N GLU A 348 -9.53 -16.60 -23.93
CA GLU A 348 -8.99 -17.97 -23.70
C GLU A 348 -7.82 -17.96 -22.70
N SER A 349 -7.08 -16.85 -22.63
CA SER A 349 -6.01 -16.66 -21.66
C SER A 349 -6.48 -16.58 -20.19
N LEU A 350 -7.78 -16.45 -19.91
CA LEU A 350 -8.35 -16.52 -18.56
C LEU A 350 -8.09 -17.87 -17.90
N LEU A 351 -7.96 -18.94 -18.68
CA LEU A 351 -7.56 -20.26 -18.15
C LEU A 351 -6.19 -20.17 -17.46
N GLY A 352 -5.29 -19.33 -17.96
CA GLY A 352 -3.98 -19.04 -17.37
C GLY A 352 -4.04 -18.47 -15.95
N ALA A 353 -5.18 -17.88 -15.56
CA ALA A 353 -5.39 -17.33 -14.23
C ALA A 353 -6.17 -18.28 -13.30
N LEU A 354 -6.69 -19.41 -13.78
CA LEU A 354 -7.60 -20.27 -13.03
C LEU A 354 -7.00 -20.78 -11.71
N VAL A 355 -5.75 -21.25 -11.74
CA VAL A 355 -5.05 -21.73 -10.53
C VAL A 355 -4.94 -20.62 -9.49
N THR A 356 -4.69 -19.38 -9.93
CA THR A 356 -4.58 -18.23 -9.03
C THR A 356 -5.92 -17.91 -8.38
N VAL A 357 -7.02 -17.93 -9.15
CA VAL A 357 -8.38 -17.74 -8.62
C VAL A 357 -8.70 -18.80 -7.57
N ILE A 358 -8.54 -20.07 -7.92
CA ILE A 358 -8.87 -21.18 -7.03
C ILE A 358 -8.05 -21.09 -5.75
N TYR A 359 -6.74 -20.84 -5.88
CA TYR A 359 -5.86 -20.70 -4.72
C TYR A 359 -6.30 -19.56 -3.81
N GLN A 360 -6.60 -18.40 -4.39
CA GLN A 360 -7.02 -17.22 -3.63
C GLN A 360 -8.37 -17.43 -2.93
N VAL A 361 -9.32 -18.10 -3.59
CA VAL A 361 -10.61 -18.47 -2.99
C VAL A 361 -10.38 -19.41 -1.82
N LEU A 362 -9.53 -20.43 -1.95
CA LEU A 362 -9.23 -21.37 -0.86
C LEU A 362 -8.53 -20.68 0.33
N VAL A 363 -7.55 -19.82 0.06
CA VAL A 363 -6.87 -19.03 1.11
C VAL A 363 -7.87 -18.11 1.81
N TYR A 364 -8.79 -17.52 1.04
CA TYR A 364 -9.82 -16.64 1.57
C TYR A 364 -10.86 -17.41 2.40
N GLU A 365 -11.35 -18.55 1.94
CA GLU A 365 -12.26 -19.41 2.70
C GLU A 365 -11.63 -19.89 3.99
N LEU A 366 -10.37 -20.33 3.94
CA LEU A 366 -9.62 -20.69 5.14
C LEU A 366 -9.54 -19.49 6.10
N PHE A 367 -9.29 -18.29 5.57
CA PHE A 367 -9.31 -17.07 6.36
C PHE A 367 -10.68 -16.81 7.01
N LEU A 368 -11.79 -16.96 6.27
CA LEU A 368 -13.15 -16.84 6.80
C LEU A 368 -13.42 -17.81 7.95
N VAL A 369 -12.97 -19.05 7.81
CA VAL A 369 -13.17 -20.11 8.81
C VAL A 369 -12.35 -19.83 10.07
N LEU A 370 -11.17 -19.24 9.92
CA LEU A 370 -10.27 -18.96 11.04
C LEU A 370 -10.61 -17.67 11.79
N LEU A 371 -11.44 -16.78 11.22
CA LEU A 371 -11.84 -15.56 11.89
C LEU A 371 -12.72 -15.87 13.12
N PRO A 372 -12.48 -15.18 14.23
CA PRO A 372 -13.40 -15.25 15.35
C PRO A 372 -14.77 -14.69 14.93
N ARG A 373 -15.82 -15.43 15.27
CA ARG A 373 -17.21 -15.06 14.97
C ARG A 373 -17.80 -14.14 16.02
#